data_AF-X0X1G1-F1
#
_entry.id   AF-X0X1G1-F1
#
_cell.length_a   1.000
_cell.length_b   1.000
_cell.length_c   1.000
_cell.angle_alpha   90.00
_cell.angle_beta   90.00
_cell.angle_gamma   90.00
#
_symmetry.space_group_name_H-M   'P 1'
#
loop_
_entity.id
_entity.type
_entity.pdbx_description
1 polymer ?
#
loop_
_entity_poly.entity_id
_entity_poly.type
_entity_poly.pdbx_seq_one_letter_code
_entity_poly.pdbx_strand_id
1 'polypeptide(L)'
;LLDVLREAFGFGKGNPPEAGWLSTRLSFWGFVVGTFGIMIWGHYFGIPFWVSFLVVGAFFMVMLVASRVICQGGIAYFTLTVAPLDGLIAFFGPRFFTSVGILIAAVAQKALFVDLRESLMPSLLHARKITNKMVNRRMIIGGISLTLVAGVAVSFLAMLALCYKFGIRELQLDWATRTTVAVYENIHSLVESPVSPGHWVMVFSVMGALIMLILVICYHRFYWWPIHPIGYLTAYSSAMRILW
;
A
#
# COMPACT_ATOMS: atom_id res chain seq x y z
N LEU A 1 11.17 19.62 0.04
CA LEU A 1 10.17 19.54 1.14
C LEU A 1 9.87 20.92 1.71
N LEU A 2 10.88 21.69 2.11
CA LEU A 2 10.69 23.06 2.62
C LEU A 2 9.97 23.99 1.62
N ASP A 3 10.28 23.91 0.33
CA ASP A 3 9.60 24.72 -0.69
C ASP A 3 8.14 24.32 -0.90
N VAL A 4 7.85 23.01 -0.83
CA VAL A 4 6.48 22.48 -0.91
C VAL A 4 5.64 22.96 0.27
N LEU A 5 6.21 22.99 1.48
CA LEU A 5 5.54 23.50 2.67
C LEU A 5 5.28 25.00 2.56
N ARG A 6 6.27 25.78 2.12
CA ARG A 6 6.10 27.24 1.90
C ARG A 6 5.03 27.53 0.85
N GLU A 7 4.99 26.76 -0.23
CA GLU A 7 4.00 26.90 -1.29
C GLU A 7 2.59 26.46 -0.84
N ALA A 8 2.51 25.39 -0.04
CA ALA A 8 1.27 24.86 0.53
C ALA A 8 0.56 25.84 1.48
N PHE A 9 1.33 26.56 2.29
CA PHE A 9 0.83 27.59 3.22
C PHE A 9 0.76 29.00 2.61
N GLY A 10 1.06 29.14 1.32
CA GLY A 10 0.85 30.39 0.59
C GLY A 10 2.00 31.40 0.63
N PHE A 11 3.13 31.05 1.23
CA PHE A 11 4.30 31.93 1.40
C PHE A 11 5.33 31.85 0.24
N GLY A 12 5.18 30.91 -0.69
CA GLY A 12 6.03 30.78 -1.88
C GLY A 12 5.42 31.43 -3.14
N LYS A 13 6.22 32.17 -3.92
CA LYS A 13 5.87 32.55 -5.30
C LYS A 13 5.63 31.25 -6.08
N GLY A 14 4.42 31.09 -6.63
CA GLY A 14 4.05 29.92 -7.41
C GLY A 14 4.97 29.79 -8.61
N ASN A 15 5.95 28.88 -8.52
CA ASN A 15 6.63 28.45 -9.72
C ASN A 15 5.58 27.84 -10.66
N PRO A 16 5.71 28.02 -11.99
CA PRO A 16 4.83 27.34 -12.92
C PRO A 16 4.80 25.84 -12.57
N PRO A 17 3.67 25.14 -12.77
CA PRO A 17 3.52 23.74 -12.38
C PRO A 17 4.41 22.89 -13.27
N GLU A 18 5.71 22.80 -12.98
CA GLU A 18 6.67 22.16 -13.87
C GLU A 18 6.51 20.64 -13.93
N ALA A 19 5.66 20.03 -13.09
CA ALA A 19 5.50 18.58 -13.13
C ALA A 19 4.16 18.00 -12.64
N GLY A 20 3.26 18.80 -12.05
CA GLY A 20 2.06 18.28 -11.36
C GLY A 20 0.79 18.27 -12.22
N TRP A 21 -0.05 17.24 -12.09
CA TRP A 21 -1.42 17.26 -12.61
C TRP A 21 -2.29 18.29 -11.85
N LEU A 22 -2.10 18.37 -10.53
CA LEU A 22 -2.76 19.31 -9.63
C LEU A 22 -1.77 20.40 -9.16
N SER A 23 -2.32 21.51 -8.66
CA SER A 23 -1.55 22.51 -7.91
C SER A 23 -0.89 21.86 -6.70
N THR A 24 0.35 22.28 -6.37
CA THR A 24 1.06 21.85 -5.16
C THR A 24 0.20 21.96 -3.90
N ARG A 25 -0.60 23.03 -3.78
CA ARG A 25 -1.50 23.26 -2.64
C ARG A 25 -2.60 22.20 -2.55
N LEU A 26 -3.26 21.90 -3.68
CA LEU A 26 -4.32 20.90 -3.73
C LEU A 26 -3.78 19.49 -3.48
N SER A 27 -2.61 19.15 -4.02
CA SER A 27 -1.97 17.86 -3.75
C SER A 27 -1.57 17.70 -2.28
N PHE A 28 -1.02 18.76 -1.67
CA PHE A 28 -0.63 18.73 -0.26
C PHE A 28 -1.84 18.60 0.66
N TRP A 29 -2.83 19.50 0.55
CA TRP A 29 -4.02 19.46 1.39
C TRP A 29 -4.88 18.22 1.11
N GLY A 30 -4.96 17.76 -0.14
CA GLY A 30 -5.62 16.51 -0.49
C GLY A 30 -4.97 15.29 0.17
N PHE A 31 -3.63 15.24 0.22
CA PHE A 31 -2.91 14.20 0.95
C PHE A 31 -3.18 14.30 2.46
N VAL A 32 -3.02 15.47 3.06
CA VAL A 32 -3.22 15.67 4.50
C VAL A 32 -4.66 15.32 4.91
N VAL A 33 -5.65 15.94 4.27
CA VAL A 33 -7.07 15.69 4.57
C VAL A 33 -7.46 14.24 4.27
N GLY A 34 -6.93 13.64 3.20
CA GLY A 34 -7.16 12.24 2.87
C GLY A 34 -6.61 11.29 3.93
N THR A 35 -5.35 11.49 4.35
CA THR A 35 -4.71 10.70 5.41
C THR A 35 -5.45 10.85 6.74
N PHE A 36 -5.76 12.08 7.16
CA PHE A 36 -6.55 12.32 8.37
C PHE A 36 -7.96 11.75 8.28
N GLY A 37 -8.60 11.82 7.11
CA GLY A 37 -9.92 11.23 6.87
C GLY A 37 -9.92 9.72 7.06
N ILE A 38 -8.92 9.01 6.51
CA ILE A 38 -8.76 7.56 6.72
C ILE A 38 -8.47 7.26 8.20
N MET A 39 -7.67 8.09 8.88
CA MET A 39 -7.38 7.91 10.30
C MET A 39 -8.63 8.08 11.18
N ILE A 40 -9.43 9.12 10.92
CA ILE A 40 -10.69 9.38 11.63
C ILE A 40 -11.69 8.25 11.35
N TRP A 41 -11.77 7.78 10.11
CA TRP A 41 -12.60 6.64 9.74
C TRP A 41 -12.17 5.39 10.51
N GLY A 42 -10.88 5.04 10.49
CA GLY A 42 -10.37 3.91 11.28
C GLY A 42 -10.66 4.06 12.77
N HIS A 43 -10.56 5.28 13.30
CA HIS A 43 -10.89 5.57 14.69
C HIS A 43 -12.37 5.37 15.02
N TYR A 44 -13.25 5.86 14.16
CA TYR A 44 -14.70 5.67 14.28
C TYR A 44 -15.09 4.19 14.33
N PHE A 45 -14.40 3.36 13.56
CA PHE A 45 -14.60 1.92 13.53
C PHE A 45 -13.91 1.16 14.69
N GLY A 46 -13.28 1.86 15.63
CA GLY A 46 -12.78 1.28 16.89
C GLY A 46 -11.27 1.03 16.94
N ILE A 47 -10.50 1.47 15.94
CA ILE A 47 -9.03 1.48 16.00
C ILE A 47 -8.59 2.66 16.89
N PRO A 48 -7.72 2.47 17.90
CA PRO A 48 -7.19 3.61 18.65
C PRO A 48 -6.49 4.61 17.72
N PHE A 49 -6.64 5.92 17.93
CA PHE A 49 -6.15 6.93 16.98
C PHE A 49 -4.66 6.81 16.67
N TRP A 50 -3.83 6.54 17.69
CA TRP A 50 -2.40 6.31 17.52
C TRP A 50 -2.08 5.03 16.72
N VAL A 51 -2.86 3.97 16.91
CA VAL A 51 -2.74 2.72 16.15
C VAL A 51 -3.13 2.96 14.69
N SER A 52 -4.19 3.75 14.45
CA SER A 52 -4.61 4.13 13.10
C SER A 52 -3.52 4.89 12.34
N PHE A 53 -2.82 5.81 13.02
CA PHE A 53 -1.64 6.49 12.45
C PHE A 53 -0.56 5.48 12.02
N LEU A 54 -0.24 4.50 12.86
CA LEU A 54 0.76 3.47 12.54
C LEU A 54 0.32 2.54 11.41
N VAL A 55 -0.95 2.12 11.38
CA VAL A 55 -1.52 1.28 10.30
C VAL A 55 -1.46 2.02 8.97
N VAL A 56 -1.98 3.25 8.92
CA VAL A 56 -1.97 4.07 7.70
C VAL A 56 -0.54 4.38 7.28
N GLY A 57 0.34 4.69 8.23
CA GLY A 57 1.77 4.91 7.98
C GLY A 57 2.46 3.68 7.39
N ALA A 58 2.20 2.49 7.93
CA ALA A 58 2.72 1.22 7.41
C ALA A 58 2.20 0.94 6.00
N PHE A 59 0.90 1.19 5.74
CA PHE A 59 0.30 1.04 4.41
C PHE A 59 0.97 1.97 3.38
N PHE A 60 1.15 3.25 3.71
CA PHE A 60 1.86 4.19 2.84
C PHE A 60 3.32 3.80 2.62
N MET A 61 4.03 3.41 3.68
CA MET A 61 5.42 2.98 3.59
C MET A 61 5.56 1.80 2.63
N VAL A 62 4.76 0.75 2.80
CA VAL A 62 4.79 -0.44 1.95
C VAL A 62 4.39 -0.11 0.53
N MET A 63 3.36 0.73 0.33
CA MET A 63 2.94 1.15 -1.00
C MET A 63 4.02 1.98 -1.73
N LEU A 64 4.76 2.83 -1.01
CA LEU A 64 5.88 3.59 -1.55
C LEU A 64 7.04 2.68 -1.98
N VAL A 65 7.39 1.69 -1.15
CA VAL A 65 8.43 0.70 -1.47
C VAL A 65 7.99 -0.14 -2.66
N ALA A 66 6.77 -0.68 -2.66
CA ALA A 66 6.23 -1.46 -3.77
C ALA A 66 6.23 -0.64 -5.08
N SER A 67 5.80 0.63 -5.02
CA SER A 67 5.81 1.52 -6.18
C SER A 67 7.22 1.79 -6.69
N ARG A 68 8.22 1.95 -5.80
CA ARG A 68 9.64 2.07 -6.19
C ARG A 68 10.12 0.82 -6.90
N VAL A 69 9.84 -0.37 -6.34
CA VAL A 69 10.23 -1.66 -6.91
C VAL A 69 9.62 -1.85 -8.30
N ILE A 70 8.32 -1.57 -8.46
CA ILE A 70 7.61 -1.71 -9.75
C ILE A 70 8.14 -0.69 -10.77
N CYS A 71 8.20 0.60 -10.41
CA CYS A 71 8.58 1.65 -11.35
C CYS A 71 10.08 1.64 -11.71
N GLN A 72 10.98 1.25 -10.80
CA GLN A 72 12.43 1.21 -11.06
C GLN A 72 12.88 -0.16 -11.55
N GLY A 73 12.30 -1.24 -11.01
CA GLY A 73 12.64 -2.62 -11.38
C GLY A 73 11.94 -3.11 -12.65
N GLY A 74 10.91 -2.42 -13.13
CA GLY A 74 10.17 -2.81 -14.35
C GLY A 74 9.41 -4.14 -14.20
N ILE A 75 9.19 -4.59 -12.97
CA ILE A 75 8.55 -5.87 -12.69
C ILE A 75 7.04 -5.67 -12.70
N ALA A 76 6.34 -6.37 -13.60
CA ALA A 76 4.88 -6.29 -13.74
C ALA A 76 4.12 -6.94 -12.56
N TYR A 77 4.81 -7.80 -11.80
CA TYR A 77 4.23 -8.55 -10.70
C TYR A 77 5.11 -8.43 -9.46
N PHE A 78 4.55 -7.93 -8.36
CA PHE A 78 5.25 -7.90 -7.08
C PHE A 78 4.26 -8.33 -6.00
N THR A 79 4.54 -9.45 -5.35
CA THR A 79 3.78 -9.92 -4.20
C THR A 79 4.52 -9.58 -2.92
N LEU A 80 3.76 -9.08 -1.95
CA LEU A 80 4.27 -8.94 -0.60
C LEU A 80 4.28 -10.31 0.06
N THR A 81 5.45 -10.68 0.56
CA THR A 81 5.65 -11.90 1.34
C THR A 81 5.14 -11.73 2.77
N VAL A 82 5.12 -10.49 3.25
CA VAL A 82 4.65 -10.09 4.58
C VAL A 82 3.78 -8.87 4.43
N ALA A 83 2.59 -8.90 5.01
CA ALA A 83 1.66 -7.79 4.91
C ALA A 83 1.96 -6.71 5.98
N PRO A 84 1.58 -5.44 5.75
CA PRO A 84 1.95 -4.34 6.67
C PRO A 84 1.52 -4.55 8.13
N LEU A 85 0.36 -5.16 8.36
CA LEU A 85 -0.21 -5.45 9.68
C LEU A 85 0.59 -6.55 10.40
N ASP A 86 1.13 -7.53 9.68
CA ASP A 86 1.93 -8.60 10.27
C ASP A 86 3.18 -8.03 10.94
N GLY A 87 3.80 -7.00 10.33
CA GLY A 87 4.90 -6.26 10.93
C GLY A 87 4.48 -5.55 12.23
N LEU A 88 3.34 -4.85 12.23
CA LEU A 88 2.83 -4.18 13.43
C LEU A 88 2.52 -5.17 14.56
N ILE A 89 1.89 -6.29 14.24
CA ILE A 89 1.60 -7.37 15.20
C ILE A 89 2.89 -8.01 15.71
N ALA A 90 3.89 -8.21 14.85
CA ALA A 90 5.17 -8.79 15.24
C ALA A 90 5.97 -7.90 16.21
N PHE A 91 5.89 -6.57 16.09
CA PHE A 91 6.61 -5.65 16.98
C PHE A 91 5.83 -5.29 18.25
N PHE A 92 4.53 -5.02 18.14
CA PHE A 92 3.71 -4.51 19.24
C PHE A 92 2.78 -5.55 19.88
N GLY A 93 2.62 -6.70 19.24
CA GLY A 93 1.71 -7.76 19.65
C GLY A 93 0.26 -7.51 19.21
N PRO A 94 -0.59 -8.56 19.20
CA PRO A 94 -2.00 -8.44 18.80
C PRO A 94 -2.82 -7.55 19.74
N ARG A 95 -2.47 -7.53 21.03
CA ARG A 95 -3.14 -6.72 22.08
C ARG A 95 -2.94 -5.21 21.92
N PHE A 96 -2.04 -4.79 21.03
CA PHE A 96 -1.89 -3.40 20.65
C PHE A 96 -3.15 -2.85 19.95
N PHE A 97 -3.91 -3.74 19.31
CA PHE A 97 -5.18 -3.45 18.69
C PHE A 97 -6.34 -3.79 19.64
N THR A 98 -7.46 -3.10 19.47
CA THR A 98 -8.75 -3.56 19.99
C THR A 98 -9.23 -4.77 19.17
N SER A 99 -10.05 -5.65 19.74
CA SER A 99 -10.57 -6.84 19.03
C SER A 99 -11.33 -6.49 17.74
N VAL A 100 -12.03 -5.36 17.75
CA VAL A 100 -12.73 -4.83 16.57
C VAL A 100 -11.75 -4.12 15.63
N GLY A 101 -10.78 -3.38 16.18
CA GLY A 101 -9.80 -2.64 15.39
C GLY A 101 -8.86 -3.53 14.57
N ILE A 102 -8.42 -4.67 15.11
CA ILE A 102 -7.61 -5.64 14.35
C ILE A 102 -8.41 -6.23 13.18
N LEU A 103 -9.72 -6.44 13.38
CA LEU A 103 -10.62 -6.94 12.33
C LEU A 103 -10.69 -5.98 11.15
N ILE A 104 -11.01 -4.71 11.42
CA ILE A 104 -11.11 -3.69 10.37
C ILE A 104 -9.76 -3.44 9.69
N ALA A 105 -8.66 -3.42 10.45
CA ALA A 105 -7.32 -3.24 9.90
C ALA A 105 -6.93 -4.39 8.96
N ALA A 106 -7.25 -5.64 9.31
CA ALA A 106 -6.96 -6.80 8.47
C ALA A 106 -7.84 -6.86 7.22
N VAL A 107 -9.12 -6.49 7.31
CA VAL A 107 -10.02 -6.39 6.15
C VAL A 107 -9.53 -5.30 5.19
N ALA A 108 -9.16 -4.12 5.72
CA ALA A 108 -8.58 -3.04 4.91
C ALA A 108 -7.26 -3.47 4.25
N GLN A 109 -6.39 -4.18 4.99
CA GLN A 109 -5.17 -4.75 4.44
C GLN A 109 -5.47 -5.73 3.30
N LYS A 110 -6.41 -6.66 3.50
CA LYS A 110 -6.79 -7.65 2.48
C LYS A 110 -7.31 -6.94 1.23
N ALA A 111 -8.17 -5.93 1.38
CA ALA A 111 -8.71 -5.18 0.26
C ALA A 111 -7.62 -4.43 -0.53
N LEU A 112 -6.58 -3.91 0.13
CA LEU A 112 -5.58 -3.04 -0.49
C LEU A 112 -4.29 -3.74 -0.94
N PHE A 113 -3.90 -4.86 -0.30
CA PHE A 113 -2.57 -5.47 -0.44
C PHE A 113 -2.61 -6.93 -0.91
N VAL A 114 -3.78 -7.52 -1.15
CA VAL A 114 -3.86 -8.88 -1.73
C VAL A 114 -3.21 -8.96 -3.08
N ASP A 115 -3.50 -7.98 -3.94
CA ASP A 115 -2.94 -7.93 -5.27
C ASP A 115 -2.42 -6.53 -5.58
N LEU A 116 -1.10 -6.39 -5.53
CA LEU A 116 -0.43 -5.14 -5.87
C LEU A 116 -0.40 -4.88 -7.38
N ARG A 117 -0.76 -5.86 -8.23
CA ARG A 117 -0.89 -5.62 -9.68
C ARG A 117 -1.96 -4.57 -9.97
N GLU A 118 -3.02 -4.57 -9.18
CA GLU A 118 -4.13 -3.63 -9.29
C GLU A 118 -3.87 -2.33 -8.49
N SER A 119 -2.67 -2.18 -7.93
CA SER A 119 -2.32 -0.99 -7.17
C SER A 119 -2.37 0.26 -8.06
N LEU A 120 -3.06 1.27 -7.55
CA LEU A 120 -3.23 2.54 -8.23
C LEU A 120 -1.94 3.36 -8.23
N MET A 121 -1.10 3.26 -7.19
CA MET A 121 0.02 4.19 -7.01
C MET A 121 1.10 4.08 -8.09
N PRO A 122 1.60 2.88 -8.46
CA PRO A 122 2.53 2.72 -9.58
C PRO A 122 1.90 3.17 -10.91
N SER A 123 0.64 2.78 -11.14
CA SER A 123 -0.12 3.10 -12.35
C SER A 123 -0.27 4.62 -12.55
N LEU A 124 -0.56 5.37 -11.48
CA LEU A 124 -0.64 6.83 -11.50
C LEU A 124 0.73 7.48 -11.76
N LEU A 125 1.83 6.93 -11.24
CA LEU A 125 3.18 7.42 -11.53
C LEU A 125 3.56 7.23 -13.00
N HIS A 126 3.27 6.05 -13.57
CA HIS A 126 3.48 5.77 -15.00
C HIS A 126 2.60 6.66 -15.89
N ALA A 127 1.31 6.77 -15.58
CA ALA A 127 0.40 7.66 -16.28
C ALA A 127 0.90 9.11 -16.23
N ARG A 128 1.40 9.58 -15.08
CA ARG A 128 1.96 10.94 -14.96
C ARG A 128 3.17 11.15 -15.86
N LYS A 129 4.06 10.16 -15.94
CA LYS A 129 5.25 10.25 -16.81
C LYS A 129 4.87 10.35 -18.29
N ILE A 130 3.91 9.54 -18.74
CA ILE A 130 3.39 9.56 -20.12
C ILE A 130 2.72 10.90 -20.43
N THR A 131 1.97 11.42 -19.46
CA THR A 131 1.10 12.57 -19.66
C THR A 131 1.77 13.92 -19.40
N ASN A 132 3.06 13.93 -19.07
CA ASN A 132 3.77 15.13 -18.64
C ASN A 132 3.79 16.25 -19.70
N LYS A 133 3.77 15.88 -20.99
CA LYS A 133 3.79 16.82 -22.13
C LYS A 133 2.40 17.30 -22.57
N MET A 134 1.31 16.82 -21.95
CA MET A 134 -0.04 17.20 -22.37
C MET A 134 -0.48 18.53 -21.76
N VAL A 135 -1.17 19.34 -22.58
CA VAL A 135 -1.66 20.67 -22.20
C VAL A 135 -2.89 20.58 -21.28
N ASN A 136 -3.79 19.63 -21.52
CA ASN A 136 -5.09 19.53 -20.83
C ASN A 136 -5.06 18.67 -19.56
N ARG A 137 -4.20 19.01 -18.60
CA ARG A 137 -3.98 18.28 -17.32
C ARG A 137 -5.26 18.01 -16.51
N ARG A 138 -6.19 18.97 -16.48
CA ARG A 138 -7.47 18.82 -15.76
C ARG A 138 -8.37 17.74 -16.36
N MET A 139 -8.37 17.60 -17.68
CA MET A 139 -9.16 16.58 -18.37
C MET A 139 -8.63 15.18 -18.07
N ILE A 140 -7.31 15.02 -17.97
CA ILE A 140 -6.69 13.75 -17.59
C ILE A 140 -7.08 13.35 -16.17
N ILE A 141 -7.00 14.28 -15.21
CA ILE A 141 -7.43 13.99 -13.83
C ILE A 141 -8.91 13.62 -13.80
N GLY A 142 -9.76 14.39 -14.49
CA GLY A 142 -11.19 14.10 -14.58
C GLY A 142 -11.45 12.71 -15.16
N GLY A 143 -10.76 12.36 -16.24
CA GLY A 143 -10.82 11.04 -16.87
C GLY A 143 -10.38 9.92 -15.91
N ILE A 144 -9.21 10.05 -15.29
CA ILE A 144 -8.71 9.06 -14.32
C ILE A 144 -9.70 8.90 -13.18
N SER A 145 -10.17 9.98 -12.56
CA SER A 145 -11.13 9.94 -11.46
C SER A 145 -12.44 9.28 -11.87
N LEU A 146 -12.99 9.64 -13.03
CA LEU A 146 -14.23 9.05 -13.55
C LEU A 146 -14.06 7.55 -13.82
N THR A 147 -12.96 7.15 -14.46
CA THR A 147 -12.66 5.74 -14.73
C THR A 147 -12.48 4.94 -13.44
N LEU A 148 -11.88 5.52 -12.41
CA LEU A 148 -11.67 4.87 -11.12
C LEU A 148 -13.01 4.65 -10.39
N VAL A 149 -13.87 5.68 -10.34
CA VAL A 149 -15.21 5.58 -9.76
C VAL A 149 -16.09 4.60 -10.54
N ALA A 150 -16.12 4.72 -11.86
CA ALA A 150 -16.89 3.83 -12.73
C ALA A 150 -16.37 2.39 -12.64
N GLY A 151 -15.06 2.18 -12.59
CA GLY A 151 -14.45 0.86 -12.42
C GLY A 151 -14.87 0.19 -11.12
N VAL A 152 -14.83 0.91 -10.00
CA VAL A 152 -15.30 0.37 -8.71
C VAL A 152 -16.79 0.02 -8.76
N ALA A 153 -17.63 0.93 -9.28
CA ALA A 153 -19.07 0.69 -9.38
C ALA A 153 -19.42 -0.49 -10.28
N VAL A 154 -18.83 -0.55 -11.48
CA VAL A 154 -19.07 -1.62 -12.47
C VAL A 154 -18.55 -2.95 -11.94
N SER A 155 -17.35 -3.01 -11.37
CA SER A 155 -16.80 -4.25 -10.79
C SER A 155 -17.68 -4.77 -9.65
N PHE A 156 -18.16 -3.89 -8.78
CA PHE A 156 -19.05 -4.28 -7.68
C PHE A 156 -20.40 -4.81 -8.18
N LEU A 157 -21.04 -4.10 -9.10
CA LEU A 157 -22.32 -4.51 -9.70
C LEU A 157 -22.18 -5.81 -10.51
N ALA A 158 -21.10 -5.96 -11.27
CA ALA A 158 -20.83 -7.17 -12.04
C ALA A 158 -20.64 -8.37 -11.11
N MET A 159 -19.85 -8.22 -10.03
CA MET A 159 -19.65 -9.30 -9.06
C MET A 159 -20.96 -9.69 -8.38
N LEU A 160 -21.79 -8.72 -7.97
CA LEU A 160 -23.12 -9.00 -7.41
C LEU A 160 -24.04 -9.73 -8.40
N ALA A 161 -24.09 -9.28 -9.65
CA ALA A 161 -24.92 -9.90 -10.68
C ALA A 161 -24.48 -11.33 -11.00
N LEU A 162 -23.17 -11.58 -11.06
CA LEU A 162 -22.61 -12.92 -11.25
C LEU A 162 -22.93 -13.84 -10.08
N CYS A 163 -22.74 -13.37 -8.84
CA CYS A 163 -23.08 -14.14 -7.65
C CYS A 163 -24.58 -14.43 -7.55
N TYR A 164 -25.44 -13.49 -7.94
CA TYR A 164 -26.90 -13.69 -7.93
C TYR A 164 -27.35 -14.69 -8.99
N LYS A 165 -26.77 -14.64 -10.20
CA LYS A 165 -27.20 -15.48 -11.34
C LYS A 165 -26.65 -16.90 -11.27
N PHE A 166 -25.38 -17.06 -10.92
CA PHE A 166 -24.69 -18.36 -10.99
C PHE A 166 -24.40 -18.96 -9.62
N GLY A 167 -24.44 -18.15 -8.55
CA GLY A 167 -23.99 -18.57 -7.23
C GLY A 167 -22.47 -18.59 -7.11
N ILE A 168 -21.95 -18.26 -5.93
CA ILE A 168 -20.50 -18.15 -5.69
C ILE A 168 -19.76 -19.48 -5.85
N ARG A 169 -20.45 -20.61 -5.66
CA ARG A 169 -19.89 -21.96 -5.79
C ARG A 169 -19.56 -22.33 -7.24
N GLU A 170 -20.41 -21.94 -8.19
CA GLU A 170 -20.21 -22.26 -9.61
C GLU A 170 -19.18 -21.35 -10.27
N LEU A 171 -18.87 -20.20 -9.68
CA LEU A 171 -17.85 -19.26 -10.16
C LEU A 171 -16.41 -19.79 -10.02
N GLN A 172 -16.19 -20.94 -9.38
CA GLN A 172 -14.86 -21.53 -9.13
C GLN A 172 -13.87 -20.57 -8.43
N LEU A 173 -14.41 -19.63 -7.66
CA LEU A 173 -13.65 -18.63 -6.89
C LEU A 173 -13.25 -19.17 -5.51
N ASP A 174 -12.93 -20.46 -5.41
CA ASP A 174 -12.59 -21.12 -4.15
C ASP A 174 -11.40 -20.44 -3.45
N TRP A 175 -10.43 -19.95 -4.23
CA TRP A 175 -9.29 -19.20 -3.71
C TRP A 175 -9.74 -17.90 -3.00
N ALA A 176 -10.73 -17.18 -3.55
CA ALA A 176 -11.21 -15.92 -3.01
C ALA A 176 -11.97 -16.16 -1.71
N THR A 177 -12.85 -17.16 -1.69
CA THR A 177 -13.60 -17.57 -0.50
C THR A 177 -12.66 -18.06 0.60
N ARG A 178 -11.76 -19.00 0.29
CA ARG A 178 -10.81 -19.55 1.28
C ARG A 178 -9.94 -18.47 1.88
N THR A 179 -9.37 -17.59 1.06
CA THR A 179 -8.49 -16.54 1.59
C THR A 179 -9.24 -15.46 2.37
N THR A 180 -10.54 -15.27 2.10
CA THR A 180 -11.38 -14.36 2.89
C THR A 180 -11.72 -14.97 4.25
N VAL A 181 -12.16 -16.24 4.28
CA VAL A 181 -12.44 -16.96 5.53
C VAL A 181 -11.19 -17.05 6.40
N ALA A 182 -10.04 -17.37 5.81
CA ALA A 182 -8.77 -17.46 6.52
C ALA A 182 -8.39 -16.15 7.22
N VAL A 183 -8.75 -14.97 6.68
CA VAL A 183 -8.50 -13.68 7.36
C VAL A 183 -9.29 -13.63 8.67
N TYR A 184 -10.57 -13.98 8.65
CA TYR A 184 -11.42 -13.96 9.83
C TYR A 184 -10.98 -15.01 10.86
N GLU A 185 -10.65 -16.23 10.43
CA GLU A 185 -10.15 -17.29 11.32
C GLU A 185 -8.82 -16.90 11.98
N ASN A 186 -7.89 -16.29 11.23
CA ASN A 186 -6.63 -15.81 11.80
C ASN A 186 -6.87 -14.71 12.83
N ILE A 187 -7.77 -13.76 12.56
CA ILE A 187 -8.11 -12.70 13.52
C ILE A 187 -8.76 -13.28 14.76
N HIS A 188 -9.69 -14.23 14.60
CA HIS A 188 -10.33 -14.91 15.71
C HIS A 188 -9.29 -15.59 16.60
N SER A 189 -8.36 -16.34 16.00
CA SER A 189 -7.24 -16.96 16.70
C SER A 189 -6.36 -15.93 17.43
N LEU A 190 -6.03 -14.81 16.78
CA LEU A 190 -5.24 -13.73 17.38
C LEU A 190 -5.94 -13.04 18.56
N VAL A 191 -7.27 -12.98 18.57
CA VAL A 191 -8.08 -12.38 19.63
C VAL A 191 -8.26 -13.37 20.80
N GLU A 192 -8.57 -14.63 20.53
CA GLU A 192 -8.78 -15.65 21.56
C GLU A 192 -7.48 -16.13 22.20
N SER A 193 -6.46 -16.35 21.38
CA SER A 193 -5.15 -16.87 21.78
C SER A 193 -4.04 -15.92 21.31
N PRO A 194 -3.93 -14.72 21.91
CA PRO A 194 -2.95 -13.72 21.49
C PRO A 194 -1.54 -14.26 21.68
N VAL A 195 -0.87 -14.52 20.56
CA VAL A 195 0.51 -14.97 20.55
C VAL A 195 1.41 -13.80 20.92
N SER A 196 2.35 -14.02 21.84
CA SER A 196 3.33 -12.99 22.18
C SER A 196 4.34 -12.81 21.04
N PRO A 197 4.82 -11.58 20.79
CA PRO A 197 5.93 -11.33 19.89
C PRO A 197 7.12 -12.24 20.18
N GLY A 198 7.45 -13.13 19.25
CA GLY A 198 8.60 -14.02 19.40
C GLY A 198 9.92 -13.24 19.31
N HIS A 199 10.79 -13.40 20.30
CA HIS A 199 12.11 -12.74 20.33
C HIS A 199 12.91 -12.96 19.04
N TRP A 200 12.85 -14.16 18.47
CA TRP A 200 13.50 -14.48 17.20
C TRP A 200 13.00 -13.63 16.03
N VAL A 201 11.71 -13.34 15.96
CA VAL A 201 11.14 -12.49 14.89
C VAL A 201 11.76 -11.10 14.97
N MET A 202 11.86 -10.51 16.16
CA MET A 202 12.50 -9.20 16.34
C MET A 202 13.98 -9.23 15.94
N VAL A 203 14.73 -10.26 16.35
CA VAL A 203 16.15 -10.42 15.99
C VAL A 203 16.32 -10.50 14.48
N PHE A 204 15.52 -11.32 13.79
CA PHE A 204 15.57 -11.43 12.33
C PHE A 204 15.15 -10.14 11.62
N SER A 205 14.13 -9.43 12.14
CA SER A 205 13.72 -8.14 11.58
C SER A 205 14.81 -7.07 11.71
N VAL A 206 15.46 -6.96 12.87
CA VAL A 206 16.56 -6.02 13.10
C VAL A 206 17.77 -6.37 12.23
N MET A 207 18.12 -7.64 12.14
CA MET A 207 19.21 -8.11 11.29
C MET A 207 18.92 -7.86 9.80
N GLY A 208 17.69 -8.10 9.35
CA GLY A 208 17.26 -7.78 7.99
C GLY A 208 17.32 -6.29 7.68
N ALA A 209 16.91 -5.43 8.63
CA ALA A 209 17.03 -3.98 8.50
C ALA A 209 18.48 -3.52 8.42
N LEU A 210 19.38 -4.12 9.21
CA LEU A 210 20.81 -3.84 9.20
C LEU A 210 21.45 -4.23 7.87
N ILE A 211 21.15 -5.44 7.36
CA ILE A 211 21.64 -5.90 6.05
C ILE A 211 21.14 -4.97 4.93
N MET A 212 19.85 -4.59 4.96
CA MET A 212 19.28 -3.69 3.97
C MET A 212 19.94 -2.31 4.02
N LEU A 213 20.21 -1.79 5.22
CA LEU A 213 20.91 -0.51 5.39
C LEU A 213 22.34 -0.55 4.86
N ILE A 214 23.08 -1.63 5.13
CA ILE A 214 24.42 -1.84 4.56
C ILE A 214 24.33 -1.86 3.03
N LEU A 215 23.38 -2.60 2.45
CA LEU A 215 23.21 -2.66 0.99
C LEU A 215 22.92 -1.28 0.39
N VAL A 216 22.06 -0.48 1.02
CA VAL A 216 21.74 0.88 0.56
C VAL A 216 22.96 1.80 0.64
N ILE A 217 23.74 1.74 1.72
CA ILE A 217 24.97 2.52 1.88
C ILE A 217 26.00 2.11 0.83
N CYS A 218 26.24 0.81 0.66
CA CYS A 218 27.19 0.30 -0.33
C CYS A 218 26.77 0.68 -1.75
N TYR A 219 25.48 0.56 -2.08
CA TYR A 219 24.96 0.94 -3.39
C TYR A 219 25.14 2.42 -3.70
N HIS A 220 24.95 3.31 -2.72
CA HIS A 220 25.15 4.75 -2.91
C HIS A 220 26.62 5.19 -2.85
N ARG A 221 27.47 4.47 -2.12
CA ARG A 221 28.87 4.85 -1.90
C ARG A 221 29.83 4.26 -2.95
N PHE A 222 29.55 3.05 -3.44
CA PHE A 222 30.41 2.32 -4.36
C PHE A 222 29.73 2.15 -5.72
N TYR A 223 30.25 2.85 -6.73
CA TYR A 223 29.71 2.82 -8.10
C TYR A 223 29.75 1.44 -8.78
N TRP A 224 30.68 0.56 -8.37
CA TRP A 224 30.83 -0.80 -8.91
C TRP A 224 29.96 -1.84 -8.18
N TRP A 225 29.25 -1.47 -7.12
CA TRP A 225 28.55 -2.46 -6.31
C TRP A 225 27.47 -3.22 -7.11
N PRO A 226 27.58 -4.57 -7.26
CA PRO A 226 26.73 -5.32 -8.18
C PRO A 226 25.34 -5.64 -7.61
N ILE A 227 25.19 -5.64 -6.28
CA ILE A 227 23.95 -6.07 -5.62
C ILE A 227 23.03 -4.87 -5.42
N HIS A 228 21.97 -4.79 -6.22
CA HIS A 228 20.98 -3.74 -6.09
C HIS A 228 20.03 -4.03 -4.89
N PRO A 229 19.75 -3.07 -4.00
CA PRO A 229 18.86 -3.27 -2.84
C PRO A 229 17.44 -3.76 -3.23
N ILE A 230 16.93 -3.31 -4.38
CA ILE A 230 15.67 -3.81 -4.96
C ILE A 230 15.76 -5.31 -5.28
N GLY A 231 16.87 -5.77 -5.85
CA GLY A 231 17.07 -7.18 -6.18
C GLY A 231 17.02 -8.06 -4.93
N TYR A 232 17.59 -7.60 -3.82
CA TYR A 232 17.51 -8.28 -2.53
C TYR A 232 16.07 -8.41 -2.02
N LEU A 233 15.26 -7.34 -2.14
CA LEU A 233 13.84 -7.39 -1.76
C LEU A 233 13.01 -8.29 -2.68
N THR A 234 13.30 -8.32 -3.97
CA THR A 234 12.51 -9.08 -4.95
C THR A 234 12.92 -10.55 -5.04
N ALA A 235 14.09 -10.93 -4.52
CA ALA A 235 14.62 -12.29 -4.57
C ALA A 235 13.64 -13.34 -4.00
N TYR A 236 12.88 -12.98 -2.97
CA TYR A 236 11.90 -13.87 -2.34
C TYR A 236 10.46 -13.67 -2.84
N SER A 237 10.24 -12.76 -3.79
CA SER A 237 8.90 -12.53 -4.37
C SER A 237 8.55 -13.66 -5.34
N SER A 238 7.27 -14.03 -5.40
CA SER A 238 6.78 -15.07 -6.32
C SER A 238 7.10 -14.76 -7.78
N ALA A 239 7.20 -13.48 -8.14
CA ALA A 239 7.60 -13.04 -9.47
C ALA A 239 9.00 -13.53 -9.87
N MET A 240 9.98 -13.44 -8.97
CA MET A 240 11.34 -13.89 -9.26
C MET A 240 11.42 -15.42 -9.37
N ARG A 241 10.65 -16.13 -8.54
CA ARG A 241 10.56 -17.60 -8.58
C ARG A 241 9.90 -18.14 -9.87
N ILE A 242 9.12 -17.33 -10.58
CA ILE A 242 8.46 -17.72 -11.82
C ILE A 242 9.30 -17.30 -13.04
N LEU A 243 10.01 -16.18 -12.97
CA LEU A 243 10.82 -15.65 -14.08
C LEU A 243 12.23 -16.25 -14.18
N TRP A 244 12.72 -16.89 -13.12
CA TRP A 244 14.06 -17.46 -13.02
C TRP A 244 13.97 -18.94 -12.60
#